data_AF-A0A7T5RBP9-F1
#
_entry.id   AF-A0A7T5RBP9-F1
#
_cell.length_a   1.000
_cell.length_b   1.000
_cell.length_c   1.000
_cell.angle_alpha   90.00
_cell.angle_beta   90.00
_cell.angle_gamma   90.00
#
_symmetry.space_group_name_H-M   'P 1'
#
loop_
_entity.id
_entity.type
_entity.pdbx_description
1 polymer ?
#
loop_
_entity_poly.entity_id
_entity_poly.type
_entity_poly.pdbx_seq_one_letter_code
_entity_poly.pdbx_strand_id
1 'polypeptide(L)'
;MKRELEQIIVTDANNLWREVVNKTDLDVEAVVPVEMVDPESNTRLGSFHASFVKEDSKIYLQLEDFDTPEWAEMFFQIYEGEWEVCLGGIYRMEL
;
A
#
# COMPACT_ATOMS: atom_id res chain seq x y z
N MET A 1 -3.22 -7.65 17.64
CA MET A 1 -2.69 -8.36 16.46
C MET A 1 -3.58 -7.91 15.32
N LYS A 2 -3.02 -7.23 14.32
CA LYS A 2 -3.84 -6.73 13.21
C LYS A 2 -4.54 -7.89 12.51
N ARG A 3 -5.76 -7.65 12.05
CA ARG A 3 -6.57 -8.61 11.29
C ARG A 3 -6.22 -8.47 9.82
N GLU A 4 -5.73 -9.54 9.23
CA GLU A 4 -5.55 -9.61 7.78
C GLU A 4 -6.92 -9.77 7.09
N LEU A 5 -7.17 -8.95 6.08
CA LEU A 5 -8.34 -9.00 5.23
C LEU A 5 -8.04 -9.81 3.96
N GLU A 6 -9.08 -10.08 3.17
CA GLU A 6 -8.90 -10.68 1.85
C GLU A 6 -8.00 -9.81 0.96
N GLN A 7 -7.12 -10.46 0.21
CA GLN A 7 -6.25 -9.83 -0.76
C GLN A 7 -7.06 -9.03 -1.79
N ILE A 8 -6.51 -7.88 -2.20
CA ILE A 8 -6.98 -7.13 -3.36
C ILE A 8 -5.96 -7.22 -4.50
N ILE A 9 -6.46 -7.19 -5.74
CA ILE A 9 -5.64 -7.16 -6.95
C ILE A 9 -5.77 -5.77 -7.55
N VAL A 10 -4.66 -5.05 -7.64
CA VAL A 10 -4.61 -3.68 -8.13
C VAL A 10 -3.88 -3.63 -9.46
N THR A 11 -4.54 -3.04 -10.46
CA THR A 11 -3.97 -2.80 -11.79
C THR A 11 -3.52 -1.36 -12.00
N ASP A 12 -3.97 -0.46 -11.12
CA ASP A 12 -3.68 0.98 -11.20
C ASP A 12 -3.28 1.51 -9.82
N ALA A 13 -1.98 1.82 -9.71
CA ALA A 13 -1.36 2.44 -8.54
C ALA A 13 -2.11 3.69 -8.03
N ASN A 14 -2.70 4.49 -8.94
CA ASN A 14 -3.36 5.75 -8.59
C ASN A 14 -4.61 5.55 -7.71
N ASN A 15 -5.26 4.39 -7.82
CA ASN A 15 -6.49 4.10 -7.11
C ASN A 15 -6.28 3.17 -5.90
N LEU A 16 -5.05 2.70 -5.67
CA LEU A 16 -4.68 1.82 -4.55
C LEU A 16 -5.25 2.32 -3.21
N TRP A 17 -4.99 3.58 -2.86
CA TRP A 17 -5.42 4.12 -1.57
C TRP A 17 -6.94 4.10 -1.42
N ARG A 18 -7.72 4.34 -2.48
CA ARG A 18 -9.19 4.29 -2.44
C ARG A 18 -9.69 2.87 -2.22
N GLU A 19 -9.08 1.89 -2.88
CA GLU A 19 -9.45 0.50 -2.71
C GLU A 19 -9.15 0.00 -1.29
N VAL A 20 -7.98 0.36 -0.76
CA VAL A 20 -7.60 0.02 0.61
C VAL A 20 -8.54 0.71 1.61
N VAL A 21 -8.85 2.01 1.45
CA VAL A 21 -9.82 2.73 2.28
C VAL A 21 -11.20 2.06 2.26
N ASN A 22 -11.70 1.70 1.08
CA ASN A 22 -13.00 1.05 0.94
C ASN A 22 -13.03 -0.35 1.57
N LYS A 23 -11.91 -1.09 1.51
CA LYS A 23 -11.82 -2.46 2.05
C LYS A 23 -11.69 -2.46 3.58
N THR A 24 -11.01 -1.47 4.16
CA THR A 24 -10.78 -1.41 5.61
C THR A 24 -11.75 -0.53 6.38
N ASP A 25 -12.47 0.38 5.71
CA ASP A 25 -13.23 1.46 6.37
C ASP A 25 -12.34 2.29 7.32
N LEU A 26 -11.08 2.55 6.91
CA LEU A 26 -10.04 3.23 7.71
C LEU A 26 -9.72 2.55 9.08
N ASP A 27 -10.03 1.26 9.23
CA ASP A 27 -9.66 0.50 10.42
C ASP A 27 -8.13 0.32 10.52
N VAL A 28 -7.53 0.89 11.57
CA VAL A 28 -6.07 0.82 11.84
C VAL A 28 -5.62 -0.57 12.32
N GLU A 29 -6.56 -1.42 12.74
CA GLU A 29 -6.30 -2.82 13.07
C GLU A 29 -6.39 -3.73 11.83
N ALA A 30 -6.77 -3.20 10.66
CA ALA A 30 -6.83 -3.96 9.42
C ALA A 30 -5.51 -3.90 8.64
N VAL A 31 -5.14 -5.04 8.06
CA VAL A 31 -4.06 -5.16 7.06
C VAL A 31 -4.67 -5.78 5.81
N VAL A 32 -4.35 -5.22 4.65
CA VAL A 32 -4.79 -5.70 3.35
C VAL A 32 -3.57 -6.19 2.58
N PRO A 33 -3.48 -7.49 2.25
CA PRO A 33 -2.53 -7.97 1.26
C PRO A 33 -2.90 -7.40 -0.11
N VAL A 34 -1.92 -6.88 -0.82
CA VAL A 34 -2.10 -6.29 -2.16
C VAL A 34 -1.22 -7.03 -3.14
N GLU A 35 -1.80 -7.50 -4.24
CA GLU A 35 -1.05 -7.94 -5.41
C GLU A 35 -1.22 -6.91 -6.53
N MET A 36 -0.10 -6.46 -7.09
CA MET A 36 -0.11 -5.62 -8.26
C MET A 36 0.08 -6.47 -9.51
N VAL A 37 -0.74 -6.21 -10.52
CA VAL A 37 -0.66 -6.89 -11.82
C VAL A 37 -0.67 -5.87 -12.95
N ASP A 38 0.04 -6.19 -14.02
CA ASP A 38 0.02 -5.40 -15.25
C ASP A 38 -1.34 -5.55 -15.95
N PRO A 39 -2.06 -4.44 -16.24
CA PRO A 39 -3.41 -4.51 -16.80
C PRO A 39 -3.47 -5.08 -18.22
N GLU A 40 -2.39 -5.00 -18.99
CA GLU A 40 -2.38 -5.45 -20.39
C GLU A 40 -2.07 -6.94 -20.51
N SER A 41 -1.17 -7.43 -19.67
CA SER A 41 -0.64 -8.80 -19.74
C SER A 41 -1.14 -9.72 -18.62
N ASN A 42 -1.81 -9.19 -17.59
CA ASN A 42 -2.13 -9.88 -16.33
C ASN A 42 -0.90 -10.50 -15.65
N THR A 43 0.29 -9.97 -15.92
CA THR A 43 1.53 -10.43 -15.29
C THR A 43 1.59 -9.89 -13.88
N ARG A 44 1.90 -10.75 -12.91
CA ARG A 44 2.17 -10.32 -11.53
C ARG A 44 3.41 -9.44 -11.48
N LEU A 45 3.25 -8.22 -10.96
CA LEU A 45 4.32 -7.25 -10.80
C LEU A 45 4.97 -7.36 -9.43
N GLY A 46 4.18 -7.52 -8.37
CA GLY A 46 4.69 -7.68 -7.00
C GLY A 46 3.57 -7.74 -5.98
N SER A 47 3.93 -7.88 -4.70
CA SER A 47 2.97 -7.82 -3.59
C SER A 47 3.52 -7.10 -2.37
N PHE A 48 2.62 -6.54 -1.57
CA PHE A 48 2.92 -5.84 -0.33
C PHE A 48 1.70 -5.86 0.61
N HIS A 49 1.88 -5.37 1.83
CA HIS A 49 0.79 -5.13 2.77
C HIS A 49 0.46 -3.63 2.83
N ALA A 50 -0.82 -3.31 2.87
CA ALA A 50 -1.33 -1.97 3.11
C ALA A 50 -2.10 -1.93 4.43
N SER A 51 -1.86 -0.91 5.24
CA SER A 51 -2.60 -0.68 6.49
C SER A 51 -2.70 0.81 6.82
N PHE A 52 -3.54 1.15 7.80
CA PHE A 52 -3.60 2.51 8.32
C PHE A 52 -2.85 2.62 9.64
N VAL A 53 -2.15 3.73 9.82
CA VAL A 53 -1.45 4.06 11.07
C VAL A 53 -1.90 5.44 11.52
N LYS A 54 -2.17 5.59 12.82
CA LYS A 54 -2.54 6.86 13.42
C LYS A 54 -1.43 7.34 14.35
N GLU A 55 -0.80 8.46 14.01
CA GLU A 55 0.26 9.11 14.77
C GLU A 55 -0.05 10.61 14.87
N ASP A 56 0.10 11.21 16.06
CA ASP A 56 -0.08 12.66 16.28
C ASP A 56 -1.35 13.29 15.67
N SER A 57 -2.48 12.57 15.73
CA SER A 57 -3.79 12.96 15.16
C SER A 57 -3.90 12.89 13.63
N LYS A 58 -2.85 12.45 12.93
CA LYS A 58 -2.84 12.19 11.49
C LYS A 58 -3.08 10.72 11.20
N ILE A 59 -3.60 10.43 10.02
CA ILE A 59 -3.76 9.06 9.51
C ILE A 59 -2.85 8.92 8.30
N TYR A 60 -2.09 7.83 8.31
CA TYR A 60 -1.18 7.47 7.24
C TYR A 60 -1.65 6.17 6.61
N LEU A 61 -1.66 6.12 5.28
CA LEU A 61 -1.60 4.85 4.56
C LEU A 61 -0.15 4.35 4.62
N GLN A 62 0.06 3.19 5.22
CA GLN A 62 1.36 2.53 5.32
C GLN A 62 1.43 1.35 4.37
N LEU A 63 2.47 1.30 3.55
CA LEU A 63 2.84 0.16 2.71
C LEU A 63 4.11 -0.49 3.25
N GLU A 64 4.12 -1.82 3.38
CA GLU A 64 5.24 -2.59 3.93
C GLU A 64 5.31 -4.01 3.34
N ASP A 65 6.36 -4.76 3.68
CA ASP A 65 6.57 -6.16 3.25
C ASP A 65 6.53 -6.37 1.72
N PHE A 66 7.14 -5.45 0.97
CA PHE A 66 7.30 -5.63 -0.47
C PHE A 66 8.12 -6.88 -0.77
N ASP A 67 7.58 -7.78 -1.59
CA ASP A 67 8.25 -9.01 -2.00
C ASP A 67 9.42 -8.76 -2.97
N THR A 68 9.37 -7.62 -3.67
CA THR A 68 10.34 -7.20 -4.68
C THR A 68 10.71 -5.72 -4.43
N PRO A 69 11.89 -5.43 -3.86
CA PRO A 69 12.29 -4.08 -3.48
C PRO A 69 12.29 -3.07 -4.62
N GLU A 70 12.59 -3.51 -5.84
CA GLU A 70 12.66 -2.66 -7.04
C GLU A 70 11.30 -2.07 -7.43
N TRP A 71 10.20 -2.78 -7.11
CA TRP A 71 8.84 -2.29 -7.37
C TRP A 71 8.37 -1.28 -6.34
N ALA A 72 8.83 -1.40 -5.09
CA ALA A 72 8.64 -0.35 -4.10
C ALA A 72 9.21 0.95 -4.65
N GLU A 73 10.50 0.96 -5.02
CA GLU A 73 11.18 2.15 -5.56
C GLU A 73 10.51 2.74 -6.80
N MET A 74 9.95 1.91 -7.69
CA MET A 74 9.27 2.36 -8.90
C MET A 74 7.92 3.04 -8.62
N PHE A 75 7.13 2.56 -7.66
CA PHE A 75 5.92 3.26 -7.20
C PHE A 75 6.25 4.66 -6.70
N PHE A 76 7.35 4.80 -5.94
CA PHE A 76 7.74 6.09 -5.35
C PHE A 76 8.25 7.10 -6.36
N GLN A 77 8.92 6.66 -7.42
CA GLN A 77 9.38 7.56 -8.48
C GLN A 77 8.22 8.21 -9.25
N ILE A 78 7.04 7.58 -9.28
CA ILE A 78 5.84 8.14 -9.95
C ILE A 78 5.14 9.19 -9.06
N TYR A 79 5.23 9.07 -7.73
CA TYR A 79 4.61 9.98 -6.75
C TYR A 79 5.63 10.74 -5.92
N GLU A 80 6.70 11.21 -6.56
CA GLU A 80 7.81 11.91 -5.90
C GLU A 80 7.27 13.15 -5.17
N GLY A 81 7.21 13.09 -3.83
CA GLY A 81 6.77 14.19 -2.96
C GLY A 81 5.55 13.92 -2.07
N GLU A 82 4.76 12.87 -2.32
CA GLU A 82 3.58 12.53 -1.49
C GLU A 82 3.84 11.44 -0.44
N TRP A 83 4.91 10.66 -0.62
CA TRP A 83 5.25 9.53 0.23
C TRP A 83 6.50 9.82 1.08
N GLU A 84 6.40 9.55 2.38
CA GLU A 84 7.52 9.49 3.31
C GLU A 84 8.11 8.06 3.33
N VAL A 85 9.42 7.96 3.10
CA VAL A 85 10.16 6.69 3.21
C VAL A 85 10.68 6.54 4.63
N CYS A 86 10.18 5.55 5.36
CA CYS A 86 10.60 5.23 6.72
C CYS A 86 11.65 4.10 6.73
N LEU A 87 12.31 3.91 7.88
CA LEU A 87 13.24 2.80 8.07
C LEU A 87 12.53 1.45 7.89
N GLY A 88 13.23 0.49 7.28
CA GLY A 88 12.76 -0.89 7.18
C GLY A 88 11.89 -1.20 5.96
N GLY A 89 11.90 -0.36 4.91
CA GLY A 89 11.07 -0.59 3.72
C GLY A 89 9.59 -0.29 3.97
N ILE A 90 9.32 0.58 4.93
CA ILE A 90 7.99 1.10 5.25
C ILE A 90 7.81 2.43 4.54
N TYR A 91 6.66 2.61 3.90
CA TYR A 91 6.34 3.80 3.14
C TYR A 91 5.00 4.35 3.57
N ARG A 92 4.90 5.67 3.77
CA ARG A 92 3.71 6.30 4.34
C ARG A 92 3.24 7.48 3.50
N MET A 93 1.93 7.60 3.32
CA MET A 93 1.27 8.77 2.73
C MET A 93 0.24 9.29 3.72
N GLU A 94 0.29 10.58 4.04
CA GLU A 94 -0.73 11.25 4.87
C GLU A 94 -2.04 11.37 4.07
N LEU A 95 -3.18 11.06 4.69
CA LEU A 95 -4.51 11.08 4.07
C LEU A 95 -5.33 12.32 4.44
#